data_AF-A0A834ZA83-F1
#
_entry.id   AF-A0A834ZA83-F1
#
_cell.length_a   1.000
_cell.length_b   1.000
_cell.length_c   1.000
_cell.angle_alpha   90.00
_cell.angle_beta   90.00
_cell.angle_gamma   90.00
#
_symmetry.space_group_name_H-M   'P 1'
#
loop_
_entity.id
_entity.type
_entity.pdbx_description
1 polymer ?
#
loop_
_entity_poly.entity_id
_entity_poly.type
_entity_poly.pdbx_seq_one_letter_code
_entity_poly.pdbx_strand_id
1 'polypeptide(L)'
;MGLSTTPFCLVSLTLIFMICFVFFPSVKTDTDYSTLDYKGCSKQLFSDPTGVFSQTLSTLLASLVSQSSKTKYFKTTSGESQNSISGLFQCRGDLSNGDCYSCISKLPDMLNRLCGETVAARIQLSGCSLRYEIAGYQQISGFELLYKTCGSSQAAGSGFEEQRDSAFAAVESGVVIGSGFYTTSYESVYVLAQCDGDLGIPDCGECVKSAVQKAQVECKNSISGQIYLHKCYINYSYYPNGVPRESSSGTGQNSGKTIAVVLGGAAGVGFVVICLMFFRSLLKKRDDY
;
A
#
# COMPACT_ATOMS: atom_id res chain seq x y z
N MET A 1 65.67 0.55 16.43
CA MET A 1 64.41 0.86 17.14
C MET A 1 63.26 0.28 16.33
N GLY A 2 62.89 -0.97 16.62
CA GLY A 2 61.77 -1.63 15.95
C GLY A 2 60.47 -1.23 16.61
N LEU A 3 59.69 -0.36 15.96
CA LEU A 3 58.34 -0.04 16.42
C LEU A 3 57.37 -0.99 15.73
N SER A 4 56.97 -2.03 16.47
CA SER A 4 55.90 -2.94 16.11
C SER A 4 54.58 -2.18 16.06
N THR A 5 54.16 -1.75 14.88
CA THR A 5 52.84 -1.15 14.66
C THR A 5 51.78 -2.24 14.51
N THR A 6 51.42 -2.78 15.68
CA THR A 6 50.07 -3.05 16.19
C THR A 6 49.05 -3.86 15.36
N PRO A 7 48.61 -5.04 15.87
CA PRO A 7 47.40 -5.73 15.40
C PRO A 7 46.08 -4.99 15.75
N PHE A 8 46.15 -3.96 16.58
CA PHE A 8 45.01 -3.13 17.01
C PHE A 8 44.33 -2.37 15.85
N CYS A 9 45.07 -1.98 14.82
CA CYS A 9 44.52 -1.18 13.73
C CYS A 9 43.58 -2.02 12.83
N LEU A 10 43.89 -3.31 12.66
CA LEU A 10 43.07 -4.25 11.89
C LEU A 10 41.78 -4.65 12.62
N VAL A 11 41.84 -4.83 13.94
CA VAL A 11 40.66 -5.14 14.77
C VAL A 11 39.70 -3.94 14.85
N SER A 12 40.22 -2.72 14.85
CA SER A 12 39.40 -1.50 14.81
C SER A 12 38.63 -1.35 13.49
N LEU A 13 39.28 -1.65 12.35
CA LEU A 13 38.61 -1.59 11.04
C LEU A 13 37.51 -2.65 10.88
N THR A 14 37.69 -3.86 11.42
CA THR A 14 36.67 -4.91 11.34
C THR A 14 35.47 -4.64 12.24
N LEU A 15 35.68 -4.02 13.42
CA LEU A 15 34.57 -3.56 14.27
C LEU A 15 33.75 -2.46 13.59
N ILE A 16 34.40 -1.49 12.95
CA ILE A 16 33.70 -0.40 12.23
C ILE A 16 32.88 -0.96 11.06
N PHE A 17 33.40 -1.96 10.33
CA PHE A 17 32.67 -2.59 9.22
C PHE A 17 31.46 -3.42 9.69
N MET A 18 31.59 -4.14 10.82
CA MET A 18 30.46 -4.83 11.45
C MET A 18 29.40 -3.85 11.93
N ILE A 19 29.81 -2.74 12.57
CA ILE A 19 28.89 -1.67 13.01
C ILE A 19 28.16 -1.05 11.81
N CYS A 20 28.84 -0.76 10.70
CA CYS A 20 28.17 -0.29 9.48
C CYS A 20 27.13 -1.29 8.96
N PHE A 21 27.39 -2.60 9.03
CA PHE A 21 26.43 -3.64 8.63
C PHE A 21 25.20 -3.73 9.55
N VAL A 22 25.33 -3.43 10.85
CA VAL A 22 24.19 -3.37 11.79
C VAL A 22 23.39 -2.06 11.63
N PHE A 23 24.04 -1.00 11.15
CA PHE A 23 23.44 0.34 11.00
C PHE A 23 22.98 0.70 9.58
N PHE A 24 23.05 -0.21 8.61
CA PHE A 24 22.25 -0.01 7.40
C PHE A 24 20.79 -0.27 7.75
N PRO A 25 19.92 0.76 7.87
CA PRO A 25 18.49 0.49 7.94
C PRO A 25 18.15 -0.33 6.71
N SER A 26 17.44 -1.45 6.91
CA SER A 26 16.82 -2.15 5.80
C SER A 26 15.97 -1.11 5.06
N VAL A 27 16.40 -0.75 3.85
CA VAL A 27 15.58 0.08 2.96
C VAL A 27 14.38 -0.79 2.61
N LYS A 28 13.30 -0.65 3.36
CA LYS A 28 12.01 -1.15 2.93
C LYS A 28 11.67 -0.35 1.68
N THR A 29 11.54 -1.02 0.56
CA THR A 29 10.86 -0.46 -0.61
C THR A 29 9.46 -0.10 -0.14
N ASP A 30 9.23 1.20 0.08
CA ASP A 30 7.94 1.72 0.52
C ASP A 30 6.97 1.50 -0.64
N THR A 31 6.23 0.39 -0.61
CA THR A 31 5.03 0.28 -1.44
C THR A 31 4.12 1.36 -0.91
N ASP A 32 3.97 2.49 -1.59
CA ASP A 32 3.24 3.63 -1.03
C ASP A 32 1.74 3.29 -0.90
N TYR A 33 1.40 2.73 0.25
CA TYR A 33 0.07 2.34 0.67
C TYR A 33 -0.61 3.44 1.50
N SER A 34 0.02 4.62 1.60
CA SER A 34 -0.43 5.72 2.45
C SER A 34 -0.71 7.02 1.73
N THR A 35 -0.57 7.05 0.39
CA THR A 35 -1.04 8.16 -0.43
C THR A 35 -2.54 8.36 -0.23
N LEU A 36 -2.98 9.61 -0.06
CA LEU A 36 -4.40 9.95 -0.02
C LEU A 36 -4.99 9.86 -1.42
N ASP A 37 -5.98 8.98 -1.61
CA ASP A 37 -6.72 8.88 -2.87
C ASP A 37 -7.89 9.86 -2.88
N TYR A 38 -8.75 9.80 -1.86
CA TYR A 38 -9.84 10.76 -1.68
C TYR A 38 -10.36 10.82 -0.24
N LYS A 39 -11.14 11.87 0.04
CA LYS A 39 -11.92 12.05 1.26
C LYS A 39 -13.37 12.32 0.95
N GLY A 40 -14.26 11.85 1.82
CA GLY A 40 -15.66 12.24 1.86
C GLY A 40 -16.00 12.69 3.28
N CYS A 41 -16.49 13.92 3.43
CA CYS A 41 -16.92 14.44 4.73
C CYS A 41 -18.39 14.88 4.60
N SER A 42 -19.20 14.58 5.62
CA SER A 42 -20.56 15.11 5.68
C SER A 42 -20.54 16.62 5.77
N LYS A 43 -21.56 17.27 5.17
CA LYS A 43 -21.78 18.71 5.33
C LYS A 43 -22.36 19.07 6.70
N GLN A 44 -22.99 18.09 7.36
CA GLN A 44 -23.54 18.27 8.69
C GLN A 44 -22.44 18.09 9.73
N LEU A 45 -22.32 19.09 10.59
CA LEU A 45 -21.42 19.08 11.74
C LEU A 45 -22.10 18.45 12.95
N PHE A 46 -21.31 17.90 13.86
CA PHE A 46 -21.81 17.58 15.18
C PHE A 46 -22.08 18.82 16.00
N SER A 47 -23.09 18.71 16.87
CA SER A 47 -23.20 19.56 18.04
C SER A 47 -22.76 18.71 19.24
N ASP A 48 -21.57 19.01 19.78
CA ASP A 48 -20.98 18.26 20.89
C ASP A 48 -20.61 19.18 22.08
N PRO A 49 -21.58 19.92 22.66
CA PRO A 49 -21.29 20.85 23.75
C PRO A 49 -20.78 20.15 25.02
N THR A 50 -21.02 18.85 25.17
CA THR A 50 -20.63 18.05 26.33
C THR A 50 -19.39 17.16 26.07
N GLY A 51 -18.86 17.11 24.84
CA GLY A 51 -17.69 16.31 24.47
C GLY A 51 -17.95 14.79 24.35
N VAL A 52 -19.20 14.35 24.51
CA VAL A 52 -19.59 12.94 24.51
C VAL A 52 -19.38 12.31 23.13
N PHE A 53 -19.69 13.04 22.07
CA PHE A 53 -19.51 12.54 20.72
C PHE A 53 -18.03 12.34 20.40
N SER A 54 -17.20 13.35 20.70
CA SER A 54 -15.76 13.31 20.47
C SER A 54 -15.11 12.15 21.22
N GLN A 55 -15.53 11.90 22.46
CA GLN A 55 -15.08 10.75 23.24
C GLN A 55 -15.51 9.42 22.62
N THR A 56 -16.77 9.32 22.17
CA THR A 56 -17.30 8.11 21.54
C THR A 56 -16.59 7.80 20.22
N LEU A 57 -16.34 8.81 19.39
CA LEU A 57 -15.59 8.68 18.15
C LEU A 57 -14.14 8.27 18.43
N SER A 58 -13.49 8.86 19.43
CA SER A 58 -12.14 8.48 19.84
C SER A 58 -12.06 7.01 20.25
N THR A 59 -13.01 6.53 21.06
CA THR A 59 -13.10 5.12 21.44
C THR A 59 -13.34 4.20 20.24
N LEU A 60 -14.21 4.59 19.31
CA LEU A 60 -14.45 3.85 18.07
C LEU A 60 -13.16 3.73 17.24
N LEU A 61 -12.50 4.85 16.97
CA LEU A 61 -11.27 4.90 16.17
C LEU A 61 -10.15 4.07 16.81
N ALA A 62 -9.98 4.16 18.13
CA ALA A 62 -9.00 3.35 18.86
C ALA A 62 -9.30 1.83 18.73
N SER A 63 -10.57 1.44 18.78
CA SER A 63 -10.98 0.04 18.56
C SER A 63 -10.65 -0.43 17.14
N LEU A 64 -10.95 0.37 16.12
CA LEU A 64 -10.65 0.07 14.72
C LEU A 64 -9.14 -0.09 14.50
N VAL A 65 -8.32 0.84 15.01
CA VAL A 65 -6.85 0.78 14.93
C VAL A 65 -6.29 -0.44 15.65
N SER A 66 -6.84 -0.81 16.82
CA SER A 66 -6.41 -2.02 17.52
C SER A 66 -6.66 -3.28 16.68
N GLN A 67 -7.82 -3.36 16.04
CA GLN A 67 -8.25 -4.54 15.29
C GLN A 67 -7.55 -4.70 13.93
N SER A 68 -7.00 -3.62 13.36
CA SER A 68 -6.21 -3.68 12.11
C SER A 68 -4.89 -4.41 12.26
N SER A 69 -4.41 -4.64 13.49
CA SER A 69 -3.25 -5.51 13.75
C SER A 69 -3.56 -7.00 13.60
N LYS A 70 -4.84 -7.39 13.52
CA LYS A 70 -5.29 -8.79 13.51
C LYS A 70 -6.07 -9.16 12.25
N THR A 71 -6.77 -8.21 11.68
CA THR A 71 -7.72 -8.43 10.58
C THR A 71 -7.59 -7.33 9.53
N LYS A 72 -7.96 -7.62 8.29
CA LYS A 72 -7.96 -6.65 7.18
C LYS A 72 -9.27 -5.88 7.04
N TYR A 73 -10.31 -6.33 7.75
CA TYR A 73 -11.62 -5.70 7.78
C TYR A 73 -12.22 -5.89 9.16
N PHE A 74 -12.79 -4.82 9.71
CA PHE A 74 -13.56 -4.88 10.95
C PHE A 74 -14.57 -3.75 10.97
N LYS A 75 -15.78 -4.05 11.46
CA LYS A 75 -16.87 -3.10 11.65
C LYS A 75 -17.36 -3.20 13.08
N THR A 76 -17.57 -2.07 13.72
CA THR A 76 -18.10 -2.00 15.08
C THR A 76 -18.91 -0.72 15.27
N THR A 77 -19.61 -0.65 16.40
CA THR A 77 -20.39 0.51 16.81
C THR A 77 -19.98 0.91 18.22
N SER A 78 -19.93 2.22 18.49
CA SER A 78 -19.67 2.76 19.83
C SER A 78 -20.75 3.77 20.21
N GLY A 79 -20.99 3.93 21.51
CA GLY A 79 -22.06 4.78 22.03
C GLY A 79 -23.42 4.08 22.07
N GLU A 80 -24.45 4.82 22.49
CA GLU A 80 -25.78 4.28 22.76
C GLU A 80 -26.87 5.04 22.00
N SER A 81 -27.90 4.31 21.55
CA SER A 81 -29.12 4.85 20.95
C SER A 81 -28.86 5.75 19.73
N GLN A 82 -29.44 6.95 19.70
CA GLN A 82 -29.34 7.93 18.61
C GLN A 82 -27.96 8.59 18.49
N ASN A 83 -27.12 8.45 19.52
CA ASN A 83 -25.75 8.97 19.54
C ASN A 83 -24.72 7.88 19.22
N SER A 84 -25.17 6.70 18.78
CA SER A 84 -24.25 5.63 18.38
C SER A 84 -23.58 5.94 17.05
N ILE A 85 -22.30 5.58 16.96
CA ILE A 85 -21.44 5.80 15.80
C ILE A 85 -21.02 4.43 15.29
N SER A 86 -21.39 4.11 14.06
CA SER A 86 -20.88 2.93 13.37
C SER A 86 -19.61 3.30 12.62
N GLY A 87 -18.62 2.43 12.64
CA GLY A 87 -17.39 2.61 11.89
C GLY A 87 -16.84 1.30 11.38
N LEU A 88 -16.08 1.39 10.29
CA LEU A 88 -15.31 0.27 9.79
C LEU A 88 -13.99 0.73 9.21
N PHE A 89 -13.05 -0.22 9.14
CA PHE A 89 -11.88 -0.08 8.30
C PHE A 89 -11.79 -1.23 7.30
N GLN A 90 -11.09 -0.98 6.20
CA GLN A 90 -10.77 -1.97 5.18
C GLN A 90 -9.34 -1.71 4.68
N CYS A 91 -8.43 -2.64 4.94
CA CYS A 91 -7.10 -2.68 4.35
C CYS A 91 -7.14 -3.39 2.99
N ARG A 92 -6.17 -3.07 2.13
CA ARG A 92 -5.98 -3.76 0.86
C ARG A 92 -5.61 -5.22 1.09
N GLY A 93 -6.18 -6.10 0.27
CA GLY A 93 -6.15 -7.54 0.53
C GLY A 93 -4.76 -8.19 0.44
N ASP A 94 -3.79 -7.54 -0.17
CA ASP A 94 -2.39 -7.96 -0.29
C ASP A 94 -1.50 -7.51 0.89
N LEU A 95 -1.93 -6.56 1.71
CA LEU A 95 -1.11 -6.05 2.82
C LEU A 95 -0.93 -7.08 3.94
N SER A 96 0.21 -7.02 4.63
CA SER A 96 0.38 -7.71 5.91
C SER A 96 -0.47 -7.02 6.99
N ASN A 97 -0.74 -7.70 8.11
CA ASN A 97 -1.42 -7.05 9.24
C ASN A 97 -0.59 -5.89 9.85
N GLY A 98 0.75 -5.97 9.75
CA GLY A 98 1.64 -4.89 10.19
C GLY A 98 1.52 -3.65 9.32
N ASP A 99 1.46 -3.82 7.99
CA ASP A 99 1.25 -2.71 7.04
C ASP A 99 -0.17 -2.17 7.12
N CYS A 100 -1.16 -3.05 7.30
CA CYS A 100 -2.54 -2.67 7.56
C CYS A 100 -2.66 -1.79 8.81
N TYR A 101 -2.06 -2.20 9.94
CA TYR A 101 -1.98 -1.37 11.14
C TYR A 101 -1.27 -0.03 10.89
N SER A 102 -0.15 -0.06 10.18
CA SER A 102 0.63 1.15 9.85
C SER A 102 -0.15 2.11 8.95
N CYS A 103 -1.03 1.60 8.09
CA CYS A 103 -1.92 2.40 7.26
C CYS A 103 -3.09 2.98 8.06
N ILE A 104 -3.81 2.13 8.80
CA ILE A 104 -5.01 2.52 9.56
C ILE A 104 -4.69 3.48 10.71
N SER A 105 -3.53 3.33 11.36
CA SER A 105 -3.11 4.22 12.46
C SER A 105 -2.92 5.68 12.05
N LYS A 106 -2.77 5.98 10.74
CA LYS A 106 -2.69 7.35 10.22
C LYS A 106 -4.07 8.03 10.11
N LEU A 107 -5.14 7.23 9.95
CA LEU A 107 -6.46 7.73 9.57
C LEU A 107 -7.17 8.58 10.63
N PRO A 108 -7.08 8.30 11.95
CA PRO A 108 -7.69 9.16 12.97
C PRO A 108 -7.23 10.62 12.89
N ASP A 109 -5.92 10.85 12.78
CA ASP A 109 -5.35 12.19 12.66
C ASP A 109 -5.74 12.86 11.33
N MET A 110 -5.76 12.09 10.25
CA MET A 110 -6.17 12.59 8.93
C MET A 110 -7.66 12.96 8.90
N LEU A 111 -8.54 12.17 9.54
CA LEU A 111 -9.97 12.49 9.66
C LEU A 111 -10.18 13.83 10.36
N ASN A 112 -9.52 14.03 11.50
CA ASN A 112 -9.63 15.28 12.25
C ASN A 112 -9.14 16.48 11.43
N ARG A 113 -8.00 16.35 10.75
CA ARG A 113 -7.41 17.44 9.94
C ARG A 113 -8.18 17.74 8.66
N LEU A 114 -8.75 16.72 8.01
CA LEU A 114 -9.33 16.84 6.67
C LEU A 114 -10.84 17.03 6.65
N CYS A 115 -11.54 16.55 7.69
CA CYS A 115 -13.00 16.63 7.81
C CYS A 115 -13.48 17.44 9.01
N GLY A 116 -12.70 17.55 10.09
CA GLY A 116 -13.16 18.16 11.33
C GLY A 116 -14.27 17.33 12.00
N GLU A 117 -15.15 18.00 12.75
CA GLU A 117 -16.20 17.38 13.56
C GLU A 117 -17.51 17.17 12.77
N THR A 118 -17.49 16.21 11.83
CA THR A 118 -18.62 15.93 10.92
C THR A 118 -19.38 14.65 11.26
N VAL A 119 -20.66 14.58 10.89
CA VAL A 119 -21.54 13.43 11.20
C VAL A 119 -21.23 12.11 10.52
N ALA A 120 -20.49 12.19 9.43
CA ALA A 120 -19.95 11.02 8.77
C ALA A 120 -18.70 11.46 8.02
N ALA A 121 -17.72 10.56 7.97
CA ALA A 121 -16.52 10.80 7.19
C ALA A 121 -15.93 9.49 6.69
N ARG A 122 -15.22 9.57 5.57
CA ARG A 122 -14.45 8.50 4.95
C ARG A 122 -13.12 9.07 4.46
N ILE A 123 -12.03 8.41 4.81
CA ILE A 123 -10.72 8.65 4.19
C ILE A 123 -10.30 7.35 3.49
N GLN A 124 -9.87 7.48 2.23
CA GLN A 124 -9.31 6.41 1.44
C GLN A 124 -7.84 6.73 1.14
N LEU A 125 -6.95 5.85 1.57
CA LEU A 125 -5.57 5.79 1.12
C LEU A 125 -5.41 4.63 0.12
N SER A 126 -4.31 4.64 -0.62
CA SER A 126 -3.96 3.61 -1.60
C SER A 126 -3.88 2.19 -1.02
N GLY A 127 -3.68 2.06 0.30
CA GLY A 127 -3.62 0.77 1.02
C GLY A 127 -4.75 0.49 1.99
N CYS A 128 -5.54 1.48 2.39
CA CYS A 128 -6.56 1.27 3.40
C CYS A 128 -7.59 2.38 3.43
N SER A 129 -8.74 2.10 4.01
CA SER A 129 -9.78 3.10 4.27
C SER A 129 -10.36 2.95 5.67
N LEU A 130 -10.90 4.06 6.17
CA LEU A 130 -11.70 4.11 7.38
C LEU A 130 -12.89 5.01 7.12
N ARG A 131 -14.08 4.54 7.50
CA ARG A 131 -15.30 5.35 7.51
C ARG A 131 -16.03 5.24 8.84
N TYR A 132 -16.68 6.33 9.23
CA TYR A 132 -17.66 6.33 10.32
C TYR A 132 -18.89 7.14 9.93
N GLU A 133 -20.01 6.81 10.56
CA GLU A 133 -21.29 7.51 10.43
C GLU A 133 -22.11 7.33 11.71
N ILE A 134 -22.92 8.33 12.06
CA ILE A 134 -23.91 8.15 13.13
C ILE A 134 -25.11 7.33 12.70
N ALA A 135 -25.79 6.78 13.70
CA ALA A 135 -27.13 6.24 13.55
C ALA A 135 -28.06 7.22 12.82
N GLY A 136 -28.78 6.71 11.82
CA GLY A 136 -29.70 7.51 11.01
C GLY A 136 -29.06 8.34 9.91
N TYR A 137 -27.74 8.27 9.72
CA TYR A 137 -27.10 8.92 8.58
C TYR A 137 -27.60 8.34 7.24
N GLN A 138 -27.70 9.21 6.24
CA GLN A 138 -28.29 8.88 4.94
C GLN A 138 -27.57 7.71 4.28
N GLN A 139 -28.32 6.65 4.01
CA GLN A 139 -27.82 5.49 3.26
C GLN A 139 -27.88 5.78 1.76
N ILE A 140 -26.81 5.44 1.06
CA ILE A 140 -26.70 5.54 -0.40
C ILE A 140 -26.50 4.15 -1.00
N SER A 141 -26.74 4.02 -2.31
CA SER A 141 -26.51 2.76 -3.00
C SER A 141 -25.05 2.32 -2.86
N GLY A 142 -24.84 1.02 -2.65
CA GLY A 142 -23.49 0.44 -2.63
C GLY A 142 -22.70 0.67 -3.92
N PHE A 143 -23.39 0.90 -5.03
CA PHE A 143 -22.81 1.08 -6.36
C PHE A 143 -22.76 2.57 -6.79
N GLU A 144 -23.10 3.48 -5.88
CA GLU A 144 -22.96 4.92 -6.11
C GLU A 144 -21.49 5.28 -6.34
N LEU A 145 -21.21 6.10 -7.36
CA LEU A 145 -19.85 6.57 -7.64
C LEU A 145 -19.48 7.65 -6.64
N LEU A 146 -18.46 7.40 -5.82
CA LEU A 146 -17.99 8.37 -4.83
C LEU A 146 -16.84 9.23 -5.36
N TYR A 147 -15.91 8.61 -6.07
CA TYR A 147 -14.72 9.27 -6.56
C TYR A 147 -14.17 8.56 -7.79
N LYS A 148 -13.56 9.34 -8.68
CA LYS A 148 -12.79 8.81 -9.79
C LYS A 148 -11.56 9.67 -10.08
N THR A 149 -10.52 9.02 -10.57
CA THR A 149 -9.37 9.66 -11.21
C THR A 149 -9.06 8.90 -12.48
N CYS A 150 -8.81 9.62 -13.58
CA CYS A 150 -8.37 9.03 -14.83
C CYS A 150 -6.97 9.55 -15.15
N GLY A 151 -6.06 8.67 -15.54
CA GLY A 151 -4.71 9.01 -15.98
C GLY A 151 -4.67 9.62 -17.38
N SER A 152 -3.46 9.80 -17.90
CA SER A 152 -3.24 10.31 -19.26
C SER A 152 -3.80 9.38 -20.32
N SER A 153 -4.10 9.92 -21.50
CA SER A 153 -4.66 9.14 -22.62
C SER A 153 -3.62 8.64 -23.62
N GLN A 154 -2.34 8.71 -23.27
CA GLN A 154 -1.23 8.38 -24.16
C GLN A 154 -0.85 6.90 -23.99
N ALA A 155 -1.68 5.99 -24.51
CA ALA A 155 -1.24 4.62 -24.70
C ALA A 155 -0.15 4.63 -25.77
N ALA A 156 1.06 4.24 -25.41
CA ALA A 156 2.15 4.05 -26.36
C ALA A 156 1.90 2.74 -27.13
N GLY A 157 0.94 2.73 -28.06
CA GLY A 157 0.68 1.58 -28.93
C GLY A 157 -0.81 1.33 -29.23
N SER A 158 -1.07 0.55 -30.26
CA SER A 158 -2.39 0.00 -30.58
C SER A 158 -2.71 -1.19 -29.67
N GLY A 159 -3.97 -1.36 -29.26
CA GLY A 159 -4.45 -2.55 -28.55
C GLY A 159 -4.54 -2.42 -27.02
N PHE A 160 -4.29 -1.23 -26.47
CA PHE A 160 -4.49 -0.96 -25.04
C PHE A 160 -5.94 -1.24 -24.61
N GLU A 161 -6.93 -0.81 -25.40
CA GLU A 161 -8.34 -0.97 -25.08
C GLU A 161 -8.72 -2.45 -24.98
N GLU A 162 -8.25 -3.29 -25.91
CA GLU A 162 -8.48 -4.74 -25.89
C GLU A 162 -7.81 -5.41 -24.67
N GLN A 163 -6.57 -5.03 -24.35
CA GLN A 163 -5.87 -5.53 -23.17
C GLN A 163 -6.59 -5.12 -21.88
N ARG A 164 -7.04 -3.87 -21.80
CA ARG A 164 -7.78 -3.35 -20.65
C ARG A 164 -9.10 -4.07 -20.48
N ASP A 165 -9.88 -4.20 -21.54
CA ASP A 165 -11.21 -4.83 -21.47
C ASP A 165 -11.08 -6.33 -21.13
N SER A 166 -10.01 -7.00 -21.60
CA SER A 166 -9.67 -8.37 -21.19
C SER A 166 -9.29 -8.44 -19.70
N ALA A 167 -8.49 -7.50 -19.20
CA ALA A 167 -8.14 -7.43 -17.78
C ALA A 167 -9.37 -7.14 -16.90
N PHE A 168 -10.30 -6.30 -17.37
CA PHE A 168 -11.57 -6.03 -16.70
C PHE A 168 -12.45 -7.27 -16.63
N ALA A 169 -12.64 -8.00 -17.73
CA ALA A 169 -13.40 -9.25 -17.71
C ALA A 169 -12.81 -10.27 -16.73
N ALA A 170 -11.48 -10.36 -16.66
CA ALA A 170 -10.79 -11.22 -15.71
C ALA A 170 -11.01 -10.79 -14.25
N VAL A 171 -11.00 -9.48 -13.96
CA VAL A 171 -11.18 -8.98 -12.58
C VAL A 171 -12.60 -9.15 -12.06
N GLU A 172 -13.61 -9.00 -12.92
CA GLU A 172 -15.03 -9.19 -12.56
C GLU A 172 -15.31 -10.60 -12.04
N SER A 173 -14.74 -11.62 -12.70
CA SER A 173 -14.86 -13.01 -12.25
C SER A 173 -13.92 -13.32 -11.08
N GLY A 174 -12.71 -12.73 -11.12
CA GLY A 174 -11.68 -12.98 -10.14
C GLY A 174 -12.02 -12.48 -8.73
N VAL A 175 -12.75 -11.37 -8.59
CA VAL A 175 -13.12 -10.84 -7.27
C VAL A 175 -14.03 -11.79 -6.49
N VAL A 176 -14.88 -12.54 -7.18
CA VAL A 176 -15.76 -13.57 -6.59
C VAL A 176 -14.92 -14.72 -6.04
N ILE A 177 -13.94 -15.19 -6.82
CA ILE A 177 -13.02 -16.27 -6.44
C ILE A 177 -12.11 -15.82 -5.28
N GLY A 178 -11.59 -14.59 -5.37
CA GLY A 178 -10.74 -13.95 -4.36
C GLY A 178 -11.48 -13.49 -3.12
N SER A 179 -12.77 -13.84 -2.97
CA SER A 179 -13.60 -13.51 -1.80
C SER A 179 -13.58 -12.01 -1.46
N GLY A 180 -13.66 -11.15 -2.49
CA GLY A 180 -13.73 -9.70 -2.33
C GLY A 180 -12.44 -8.94 -2.60
N PHE A 181 -11.31 -9.60 -2.85
CA PHE A 181 -10.07 -8.95 -3.30
C PHE A 181 -9.41 -9.75 -4.42
N TYR A 182 -9.07 -9.09 -5.52
CA TYR A 182 -8.39 -9.74 -6.63
C TYR A 182 -7.49 -8.79 -7.40
N THR A 183 -6.36 -9.31 -7.86
CA THR A 183 -5.45 -8.60 -8.76
C THR A 183 -5.17 -9.49 -9.96
N THR A 184 -5.05 -8.88 -11.13
CA THR A 184 -4.73 -9.60 -12.36
C THR A 184 -3.92 -8.70 -13.29
N SER A 185 -3.31 -9.32 -14.29
CA SER A 185 -2.66 -8.61 -15.36
C SER A 185 -2.97 -9.29 -16.68
N TYR A 186 -3.29 -8.51 -17.69
CA TYR A 186 -3.43 -8.96 -19.06
C TYR A 186 -2.45 -8.17 -19.92
N GLU A 187 -1.43 -8.85 -20.43
CA GLU A 187 -0.31 -8.23 -21.14
C GLU A 187 0.33 -7.06 -20.34
N SER A 188 0.09 -5.83 -20.77
CA SER A 188 0.65 -4.62 -20.17
C SER A 188 -0.33 -3.88 -19.25
N VAL A 189 -1.52 -4.44 -18.98
CA VAL A 189 -2.52 -3.83 -18.10
C VAL A 189 -2.61 -4.60 -16.79
N TYR A 190 -2.36 -3.93 -15.68
CA TYR A 190 -2.64 -4.42 -14.33
C TYR A 190 -4.00 -3.90 -13.86
N VAL A 191 -4.77 -4.74 -13.17
CA VAL A 191 -6.03 -4.36 -12.53
C VAL A 191 -6.11 -4.94 -11.13
N LEU A 192 -6.56 -4.13 -10.18
CA LEU A 192 -6.91 -4.50 -8.82
C LEU A 192 -8.39 -4.17 -8.61
N ALA A 193 -9.13 -5.10 -8.01
CA ALA A 193 -10.49 -4.87 -7.55
C ALA A 193 -10.64 -5.29 -6.08
N GLN A 194 -11.45 -4.54 -5.34
CA GLN A 194 -11.74 -4.86 -3.96
C GLN A 194 -13.12 -4.39 -3.52
N CYS A 195 -13.80 -5.22 -2.75
CA CYS A 195 -15.07 -4.94 -2.09
C CYS A 195 -14.86 -4.68 -0.58
N ASP A 196 -15.79 -3.94 0.03
CA ASP A 196 -15.92 -3.85 1.47
C ASP A 196 -16.25 -5.23 2.05
N GLY A 197 -15.65 -5.60 3.19
CA GLY A 197 -15.83 -6.91 3.79
C GLY A 197 -17.24 -7.22 4.34
N ASP A 198 -18.16 -6.26 4.39
CA ASP A 198 -19.59 -6.52 4.68
C ASP A 198 -20.45 -6.74 3.43
N LEU A 199 -19.88 -6.68 2.23
CA LEU A 199 -20.61 -6.94 1.00
C LEU A 199 -20.62 -8.45 0.70
N GLY A 200 -21.82 -8.99 0.44
CA GLY A 200 -21.97 -10.38 0.03
C GLY A 200 -21.21 -10.67 -1.27
N ILE A 201 -20.68 -11.89 -1.42
CA ILE A 201 -19.86 -12.26 -2.58
C ILE A 201 -20.57 -12.05 -3.94
N PRO A 202 -21.87 -12.39 -4.11
CA PRO A 202 -22.59 -12.07 -5.35
C PRO A 202 -22.67 -10.56 -5.62
N ASP A 203 -23.02 -9.78 -4.60
CA ASP A 203 -23.12 -8.32 -4.71
C ASP A 203 -21.76 -7.67 -4.98
N CYS A 204 -20.67 -8.29 -4.51
CA CYS A 204 -19.32 -7.86 -4.80
C CYS A 204 -18.97 -7.97 -6.29
N GLY A 205 -19.35 -9.08 -6.94
CA GLY A 205 -19.21 -9.23 -8.39
C GLY A 205 -19.96 -8.13 -9.16
N GLU A 206 -21.22 -7.87 -8.79
CA GLU A 206 -22.03 -6.82 -9.42
C GLU A 206 -21.49 -5.39 -9.13
N CYS A 207 -20.93 -5.16 -7.95
CA CYS A 207 -20.29 -3.90 -7.61
C CYS A 207 -19.06 -3.64 -8.50
N VAL A 208 -18.17 -4.63 -8.63
CA VAL A 208 -16.96 -4.52 -9.46
C VAL A 208 -17.32 -4.35 -10.93
N LYS A 209 -18.33 -5.08 -11.43
CA LYS A 209 -18.87 -4.89 -12.77
C LYS A 209 -19.40 -3.47 -12.99
N SER A 210 -20.12 -2.91 -12.02
CA SER A 210 -20.56 -1.51 -12.06
C SER A 210 -19.37 -0.53 -12.09
N ALA A 211 -18.30 -0.82 -11.35
CA ALA A 211 -17.10 0.01 -11.34
C ALA A 211 -16.34 -0.06 -12.68
N VAL A 212 -16.27 -1.24 -13.31
CA VAL A 212 -15.74 -1.45 -14.67
C VAL A 212 -16.53 -0.65 -15.70
N GLN A 213 -17.86 -0.73 -15.68
CA GLN A 213 -18.71 0.03 -16.59
C GLN A 213 -18.48 1.54 -16.44
N LYS A 214 -18.33 2.03 -15.20
CA LYS A 214 -17.98 3.44 -14.96
C LYS A 214 -16.58 3.76 -15.48
N ALA A 215 -15.58 2.90 -15.32
CA ALA A 215 -14.25 3.13 -15.93
C ALA A 215 -14.33 3.26 -17.45
N GLN A 216 -15.10 2.41 -18.12
CA GLN A 216 -15.25 2.41 -19.57
C GLN A 216 -15.93 3.68 -20.11
N VAL A 217 -16.83 4.29 -19.34
CA VAL A 217 -17.49 5.55 -19.69
C VAL A 217 -16.65 6.76 -19.28
N GLU A 218 -16.19 6.78 -18.04
CA GLU A 218 -15.61 7.95 -17.39
C GLU A 218 -14.11 8.12 -17.64
N CYS A 219 -13.40 7.03 -17.93
CA CYS A 219 -11.96 6.97 -18.17
C CYS A 219 -11.62 6.23 -19.49
N LYS A 220 -12.52 6.31 -20.48
CA LYS A 220 -12.49 5.53 -21.73
C LYS A 220 -11.13 5.46 -22.43
N ASN A 221 -10.40 6.57 -22.52
CA ASN A 221 -9.13 6.61 -23.24
C ASN A 221 -7.93 6.69 -22.28
N SER A 222 -8.16 6.62 -20.96
CA SER A 222 -7.10 6.80 -19.97
C SER A 222 -6.39 5.49 -19.70
N ILE A 223 -5.05 5.54 -19.70
CA ILE A 223 -4.17 4.38 -19.52
C ILE A 223 -4.07 3.90 -18.07
N SER A 224 -4.58 4.69 -17.15
CA SER A 224 -4.77 4.30 -15.76
C SER A 224 -6.03 4.95 -15.23
N GLY A 225 -6.55 4.41 -14.14
CA GLY A 225 -7.70 5.01 -13.48
C GLY A 225 -8.06 4.31 -12.19
N GLN A 226 -8.64 5.09 -11.28
CA GLN A 226 -9.17 4.63 -10.01
C GLN A 226 -10.65 4.98 -9.97
N ILE A 227 -11.52 3.99 -9.77
CA ILE A 227 -12.96 4.15 -9.67
C ILE A 227 -13.41 3.63 -8.31
N TYR A 228 -13.87 4.52 -7.44
CA TYR A 228 -14.37 4.18 -6.11
C TYR A 228 -15.89 4.30 -6.07
N LEU A 229 -16.56 3.16 -5.90
CA LEU A 229 -17.97 3.11 -5.53
C LEU A 229 -18.11 3.08 -4.00
N HIS A 230 -19.34 3.13 -3.51
CA HIS A 230 -19.58 3.14 -2.08
C HIS A 230 -19.10 1.86 -1.36
N LYS A 231 -19.22 0.69 -2.00
CA LYS A 231 -18.88 -0.63 -1.43
C LYS A 231 -17.75 -1.40 -2.15
N CYS A 232 -17.18 -0.87 -3.22
CA CYS A 232 -16.05 -1.48 -3.91
C CYS A 232 -15.27 -0.46 -4.72
N TYR A 233 -14.09 -0.83 -5.20
CA TYR A 233 -13.33 -0.03 -6.14
C TYR A 233 -12.53 -0.89 -7.12
N ILE A 234 -12.14 -0.28 -8.23
CA ILE A 234 -11.12 -0.81 -9.13
C ILE A 234 -10.02 0.22 -9.35
N ASN A 235 -8.78 -0.26 -9.48
CA ASN A 235 -7.64 0.52 -9.93
C ASN A 235 -6.99 -0.22 -11.10
N TYR A 236 -6.68 0.48 -12.18
CA TYR A 236 -5.99 -0.11 -13.32
C TYR A 236 -4.85 0.79 -13.79
N SER A 237 -3.81 0.19 -14.34
CA SER A 237 -2.63 0.90 -14.83
C SER A 237 -1.96 0.15 -15.97
N TYR A 238 -1.58 0.89 -17.00
CA TYR A 238 -0.83 0.41 -18.14
C TYR A 238 0.67 0.57 -17.92
N TYR A 239 1.42 -0.48 -18.26
CA TYR A 239 2.87 -0.55 -18.15
C TYR A 239 3.47 -0.85 -19.52
N PRO A 240 4.00 0.15 -20.25
CA PRO A 240 4.51 -0.03 -21.62
C PRO A 240 5.57 -1.13 -21.77
N ASN A 241 6.30 -1.42 -20.69
CA ASN A 241 7.36 -2.44 -20.65
C ASN A 241 6.90 -3.76 -20.01
N GLY A 242 5.59 -3.98 -19.92
CA GLY A 242 4.98 -5.09 -19.21
C GLY A 242 4.81 -4.82 -17.70
N VAL A 243 3.82 -5.48 -17.10
CA VAL A 243 3.54 -5.36 -15.66
C VAL A 243 4.71 -5.96 -14.86
N PRO A 244 5.29 -5.22 -13.90
CA PRO A 244 6.32 -5.76 -13.01
C PRO A 244 5.78 -7.00 -12.28
N ARG A 245 6.42 -8.16 -12.48
CA ARG A 245 6.08 -9.37 -11.72
C ARG A 245 6.75 -9.30 -10.36
N GLU A 246 5.96 -9.21 -9.29
CA GLU A 246 6.48 -9.51 -7.97
C GLU A 246 6.85 -10.99 -7.90
N SER A 247 8.09 -11.29 -7.52
CA SER A 247 8.49 -12.66 -7.18
C SER A 247 7.80 -13.03 -5.87
N SER A 248 6.60 -13.60 -5.95
CA SER A 248 5.86 -14.11 -4.80
C SER A 248 6.64 -15.25 -4.15
N SER A 249 7.39 -14.96 -3.08
CA SER A 249 7.97 -15.98 -2.20
C SER A 249 6.87 -16.55 -1.30
N GLY A 250 6.03 -17.40 -1.89
CA GLY A 250 5.14 -18.33 -1.20
C GLY A 250 5.86 -19.68 -0.99
N THR A 251 5.72 -20.21 0.21
CA THR A 251 6.28 -21.46 0.73
C THR A 251 6.01 -22.67 -0.18
N GLY A 252 7.07 -23.35 -0.66
CA GLY A 252 6.93 -24.62 -1.41
C GLY A 252 8.16 -25.01 -2.23
N GLN A 253 9.06 -25.80 -1.62
CA GLN A 253 10.07 -26.71 -2.19
C GLN A 253 10.82 -26.35 -3.51
N ASN A 254 12.12 -26.07 -3.33
CA ASN A 254 13.28 -26.41 -4.17
C ASN A 254 13.19 -26.23 -5.70
N SER A 255 13.93 -25.25 -6.23
CA SER A 255 15.23 -25.50 -6.89
C SER A 255 15.83 -24.16 -7.34
N GLY A 256 17.16 -24.06 -7.24
CA GLY A 256 17.89 -22.80 -7.17
C GLY A 256 17.78 -21.87 -8.37
N LYS A 257 17.78 -20.56 -8.05
CA LYS A 257 18.50 -19.47 -8.75
C LYS A 257 18.37 -18.18 -7.94
N THR A 258 18.99 -18.16 -6.76
CA THR A 258 19.20 -16.94 -5.97
C THR A 258 20.69 -16.68 -5.86
N ILE A 259 21.33 -16.21 -6.93
CA ILE A 259 22.62 -15.52 -6.81
C ILE A 259 22.75 -14.49 -7.95
N ALA A 260 22.47 -13.22 -7.65
CA ALA A 260 22.95 -12.12 -8.49
C ALA A 260 23.29 -10.83 -7.74
N VAL A 261 22.95 -10.69 -6.45
CA VAL A 261 23.23 -9.45 -5.69
C VAL A 261 24.26 -9.63 -4.57
N VAL A 262 24.56 -10.86 -4.16
CA VAL A 262 25.57 -11.12 -3.09
C VAL A 262 27.00 -11.29 -3.64
N LEU A 263 27.18 -11.58 -4.93
CA LEU A 263 28.51 -11.74 -5.54
C LEU A 263 29.20 -10.41 -5.90
N GLY A 264 28.45 -9.30 -6.04
CA GLY A 264 29.03 -7.98 -6.31
C GLY A 264 29.77 -7.39 -5.11
N GLY A 265 29.33 -7.70 -3.88
CA GLY A 265 29.94 -7.19 -2.65
C GLY A 265 31.31 -7.81 -2.37
N ALA A 266 31.46 -9.12 -2.59
CA ALA A 266 32.74 -9.80 -2.35
C ALA A 266 33.81 -9.43 -3.41
N ALA A 267 33.42 -9.28 -4.68
CA ALA A 267 34.32 -8.85 -5.75
C ALA A 267 34.76 -7.39 -5.58
N GLY A 268 33.84 -6.50 -5.16
CA GLY A 268 34.15 -5.09 -4.90
C GLY A 268 35.13 -4.89 -3.75
N VAL A 269 34.95 -5.63 -2.65
CA VAL A 269 35.89 -5.59 -1.51
C VAL A 269 37.26 -6.13 -1.90
N GLY A 270 37.31 -7.22 -2.67
CA GLY A 270 38.57 -7.78 -3.19
C GLY A 270 39.35 -6.78 -4.07
N PHE A 271 38.66 -6.08 -4.96
CA PHE A 271 39.27 -5.07 -5.83
C PHE A 271 39.83 -3.88 -5.03
N VAL A 272 39.10 -3.39 -4.03
CA VAL A 272 39.56 -2.29 -3.16
C VAL A 272 40.81 -2.69 -2.36
N VAL A 273 40.86 -3.92 -1.83
CA VAL A 273 42.05 -4.43 -1.12
C VAL A 273 43.26 -4.52 -2.03
N ILE A 274 43.09 -4.99 -3.27
CA ILE A 274 44.16 -5.05 -4.27
C ILE A 274 44.67 -3.64 -4.59
N CYS A 275 43.76 -2.67 -4.84
CA CYS A 275 44.15 -1.28 -5.10
C CYS A 275 44.91 -0.66 -3.91
N LEU A 276 44.51 -0.92 -2.67
CA LEU A 276 45.20 -0.43 -1.47
C LEU A 276 46.59 -1.05 -1.30
N MET A 277 46.76 -2.34 -1.63
CA MET A 277 48.09 -2.98 -1.62
C MET A 277 49.02 -2.39 -2.68
N PHE A 278 48.53 -2.14 -3.89
CA PHE A 278 49.30 -1.46 -4.94
C PHE A 278 49.69 -0.03 -4.53
N PHE A 279 48.77 0.73 -3.94
CA PHE A 279 49.04 2.09 -3.46
C PHE A 279 50.11 2.11 -2.36
N ARG A 280 50.06 1.16 -1.41
CA ARG A 280 51.10 1.00 -0.39
C ARG A 280 52.45 0.63 -0.97
N SER A 281 52.48 -0.20 -2.02
CA SER A 281 53.74 -0.56 -2.69
C SER A 281 54.38 0.63 -3.42
N LEU A 282 53.56 1.53 -3.99
CA LEU A 282 54.03 2.74 -4.64
C LEU A 282 54.53 3.79 -3.65
N LEU A 283 53.90 3.90 -2.47
CA LEU A 283 54.37 4.79 -1.40
C LEU A 283 55.70 4.28 -0.81
N LYS A 284 55.83 2.98 -0.57
CA LYS A 284 57.09 2.38 -0.08
C LYS A 284 58.26 2.62 -1.04
N LYS A 285 58.00 2.62 -2.36
CA LYS A 285 59.04 2.84 -3.38
C LYS A 285 59.47 4.31 -3.49
N ARG A 286 58.69 5.25 -2.91
CA ARG A 286 58.97 6.69 -2.91
C ARG A 286 59.78 7.13 -1.68
N ASP A 287 59.81 6.31 -0.63
CA ASP A 287 60.60 6.54 0.58
C ASP A 287 62.06 6.05 0.47
N ASP A 288 62.40 5.34 -0.63
CA ASP A 288 63.75 4.83 -0.91
C ASP A 288 64.54 5.72 -1.91
N TYR A 289 64.13 6.98 -2.15
CA TYR A 289 64.88 7.97 -2.93
C TYR A 289 65.11 9.27 -2.17
#